data_AF-A0A4Q5T0F5-F1
#
_entry.id   AF-A0A4Q5T0F5-F1
#
_cell.length_a   1.000
_cell.length_b   1.000
_cell.length_c   1.000
_cell.angle_alpha   90.00
_cell.angle_beta   90.00
_cell.angle_gamma   90.00
#
_symmetry.space_group_name_H-M   'P 1'
#
loop_
_entity.id
_entity.type
_entity.pdbx_description
1 polymer ?
#
loop_
_entity_poly.entity_id
_entity_poly.type
_entity_poly.pdbx_seq_one_letter_code
_entity_poly.pdbx_strand_id
1 'polypeptide(L)' 'MADIATSPSVRRARPSRRSGGAPTIADVAREARCSPMTVSRVINGEGNVREETREQVL' A
#
# COMPACT_ATOMS: atom_id res chain seq x y z
N MET A 1 -14.80 -0.19 37.59
CA MET A 1 -14.98 -1.40 36.76
C MET A 1 -14.44 -1.07 35.36
N ALA A 2 -13.19 -1.47 35.10
CA ALA A 2 -12.41 -1.45 33.86
C ALA A 2 -11.96 -0.09 33.24
N ASP A 3 -10.70 0.25 33.53
CA ASP A 3 -9.80 1.13 32.76
C ASP A 3 -9.49 0.54 31.38
N ILE A 4 -9.70 1.31 30.31
CA ILE A 4 -9.27 0.97 28.95
C ILE A 4 -7.82 1.44 28.75
N ALA A 5 -6.89 0.60 29.18
CA ALA A 5 -5.46 0.80 28.94
C ALA A 5 -5.17 0.79 27.42
N THR A 6 -4.88 1.96 26.86
CA THR A 6 -4.28 2.10 25.54
C THR A 6 -2.85 1.56 25.61
N SER A 7 -2.62 0.38 25.04
CA SER A 7 -1.28 -0.20 24.93
C SER A 7 -0.50 0.48 23.80
N PRO A 8 0.71 1.01 24.03
CA PRO A 8 1.56 1.50 22.96
C PRO A 8 2.09 0.31 22.15
N SER A 9 1.62 0.16 20.91
CA SER A 9 2.15 -0.85 19.99
C SER A 9 3.59 -0.48 19.63
N VAL A 10 4.55 -1.23 20.19
CA VAL A 10 5.97 -1.12 19.84
C VAL A 10 6.11 -1.45 18.36
N ARG A 11 6.42 -0.44 17.54
CA ARG A 11 6.65 -0.62 16.10
C ARG A 11 7.87 -1.50 15.92
N ARG A 12 7.67 -2.76 15.57
CA ARG A 12 8.75 -3.67 15.18
C ARG A 12 9.49 -3.05 14.00
N ALA A 13 10.76 -2.70 14.19
CA ALA A 13 11.60 -2.17 13.13
C ALA A 13 11.64 -3.19 11.98
N ARG A 14 11.10 -2.80 10.82
CA ARG A 14 11.09 -3.66 9.64
C ARG A 14 12.53 -3.76 9.12
N PRO A 15 13.00 -4.97 8.76
CA PRO A 15 14.34 -5.13 8.20
C PRO A 15 14.49 -4.19 6.99
N SER A 16 15.57 -3.41 6.97
CA SER A 16 15.92 -2.54 5.85
C SER A 16 16.17 -3.43 4.63
N ARG A 17 15.19 -3.48 3.73
CA ARG A 17 15.36 -4.22 2.47
C ARG A 17 16.41 -3.49 1.66
N ARG A 18 17.54 -4.18 1.46
CA ARG A 18 18.69 -3.75 0.66
C ARG A 18 18.20 -3.17 -0.67
N SER A 19 18.86 -2.12 -1.12
CA SER A 19 18.51 -1.18 -2.19
C SER A 19 18.40 -1.75 -3.62
N GLY A 20 18.10 -3.04 -3.78
CA GLY A 20 17.97 -3.73 -5.07
C GLY A 20 16.82 -4.74 -5.11
N GLY A 21 15.73 -4.49 -4.36
CA GLY A 21 14.51 -5.31 -4.42
C GLY A 21 13.66 -5.01 -5.65
N ALA A 22 12.86 -5.99 -6.07
CA ALA A 22 11.86 -5.81 -7.13
C ALA A 22 10.94 -4.60 -6.84
N PRO A 23 10.40 -3.93 -7.89
CA PRO A 23 9.44 -2.85 -7.72
C PRO A 23 8.30 -3.26 -6.80
N THR A 24 7.96 -2.38 -5.86
CA THR A 24 6.88 -2.60 -4.90
C THR A 24 5.59 -1.93 -5.36
N ILE A 25 4.48 -2.31 -4.74
CA ILE A 25 3.20 -1.61 -4.91
C ILE A 25 3.31 -0.11 -4.59
N ALA A 26 4.17 0.27 -3.64
CA ALA A 26 4.39 1.68 -3.32
C ALA A 26 5.09 2.43 -4.46
N ASP A 27 5.99 1.76 -5.19
CA ASP A 27 6.67 2.35 -6.35
C ASP A 27 5.68 2.57 -7.49
N VAL A 28 4.85 1.57 -7.79
CA VAL A 28 3.78 1.68 -8.80
C VAL A 28 2.78 2.78 -8.42
N ALA A 29 2.38 2.84 -7.15
CA ALA A 29 1.44 3.86 -6.68
C ALA A 29 1.99 5.28 -6.83
N ARG A 30 3.29 5.46 -6.57
CA ARG A 30 3.97 6.74 -6.76
C ARG A 30 4.03 7.15 -8.23
N GLU A 31 4.35 6.21 -9.12
CA GLU A 31 4.42 6.45 -10.56
C GLU A 31 3.04 6.81 -11.14
N ALA A 32 2.03 6.00 -10.81
CA ALA A 32 0.65 6.18 -11.26
C ALA A 32 -0.11 7.29 -10.50
N ARG A 33 0.56 8.02 -9.59
CA ARG A 33 -0.01 9.10 -8.76
C ARG A 33 -1.31 8.72 -8.04
N CYS A 34 -1.37 7.51 -7.49
CA CYS A 34 -2.53 7.00 -6.76
C CYS A 34 -2.12 6.39 -5.42
N SER A 35 -3.10 5.90 -4.65
CA SER A 35 -2.81 5.23 -3.38
C SER A 35 -2.37 3.77 -3.59
N PRO A 36 -1.53 3.20 -2.72
CA PRO A 36 -1.21 1.77 -2.76
C PRO A 36 -2.45 0.85 -2.72
N MET A 37 -3.52 1.31 -2.07
CA MET A 37 -4.79 0.58 -2.00
C MET A 37 -5.48 0.57 -3.37
N THR A 38 -5.37 1.65 -4.14
CA THR A 38 -5.88 1.73 -5.52
C THR A 38 -5.15 0.74 -6.42
N VAL A 39 -3.82 0.67 -6.33
CA VAL A 39 -3.03 -0.33 -7.07
C VAL A 39 -3.44 -1.75 -6.68
N SER A 40 -3.63 -2.03 -5.38
CA SER A 40 -4.13 -3.33 -4.93
C SER A 40 -5.49 -3.68 -5.54
N ARG A 41 -6.42 -2.74 -5.59
CA ARG A 41 -7.73 -2.93 -6.24
C ARG A 41 -7.59 -3.27 -7.72
N VAL A 42 -6.72 -2.56 -8.44
CA VAL A 42 -6.47 -2.81 -9.87
C VAL A 42 -5.91 -4.21 -10.09
N ILE A 43 -4.89 -4.60 -9.34
CA ILE A 43 -4.24 -5.92 -9.44
C ILE A 43 -5.25 -7.03 -9.15
N ASN A 44 -6.11 -6.85 -8.14
CA ASN A 44 -7.13 -7.81 -7.75
C ASN A 44 -8.40 -7.75 -8.62
N GLY A 45 -8.48 -6.83 -9.59
CA GLY A 45 -9.67 -6.64 -10.42
C GLY A 45 -10.89 -6.11 -9.66
N GLU A 46 -10.70 -5.49 -8.50
CA GLU A 46 -11.77 -4.86 -7.72
C GLU A 46 -12.31 -3.61 -8.46
N GLY A 47 -13.62 -3.39 -8.35
CA GLY A 47 -14.29 -2.24 -8.97
C GLY A 47 -14.02 -0.89 -8.28
N ASN A 48 -14.69 0.17 -8.76
CA ASN A 48 -14.58 1.55 -8.25
C ASN A 48 -13.18 2.17 -8.40
N VAL A 49 -12.42 1.75 -9.40
CA VAL A 49 -11.21 2.45 -9.88
C VAL A 49 -11.55 3.05 -11.26
N ARG A 50 -11.17 4.31 -11.48
CA ARG A 50 -11.36 4.95 -12.78
C ARG A 50 -10.56 4.20 -13.84
N GLU A 51 -11.11 4.07 -15.04
CA GLU A 51 -10.46 3.37 -16.15
C GLU A 51 -9.09 3.95 -16.48
N GLU A 52 -8.98 5.29 -16.55
CA GLU A 52 -7.71 6.01 -16.69
C GLU A 52 -6.66 5.60 -15.64
N THR A 53 -7.07 5.43 -14.37
CA THR A 53 -6.15 4.99 -13.30
C THR A 53 -5.77 3.52 -13.47
N ARG A 54 -6.66 2.70 -14.03
CA ARG A 54 -6.38 1.30 -14.33
C ARG A 54 -5.36 1.18 -15.45
N GLU A 55 -5.50 2.00 -16.50
CA GLU A 55 -4.54 2.10 -17.61
C GLU A 55 -3.16 2.59 -17.16
N GLN A 56 -3.10 3.53 -16.21
CA GLN A 56 -1.82 4.02 -15.67
C GLN A 56 -1.07 2.98 -14.81
N VAL A 57 -1.77 1.97 -14.29
CA VAL A 57 -1.20 0.96 -13.38
C VAL A 57 -0.79 -0.32 -14.10
N LEU A 58 -1.43 -0.65 -15.23
CA LEU A 58 -1.17 -1.84 -16.05
C LEU A 58 -0.09 -1.59 -17.09
#